data_AF-A0A953W1Z3-F1
#
_entry.id   AF-A0A953W1Z3-F1
#
_cell.length_a   1.000
_cell.length_b   1.000
_cell.length_c   1.000
_cell.angle_alpha   90.00
_cell.angle_beta   90.00
_cell.angle_gamma   90.00
#
_symmetry.space_group_name_H-M   'P 1'
#
loop_
_entity.id
_entity.type
_entity.pdbx_description
1 polymer ?
#
loop_
_entity_poly.entity_id
_entity_poly.type
_entity_poly.pdbx_seq_one_letter_code
_entity_poly.pdbx_strand_id
1 'polypeptide(L)'
;MAAKIICVANMKGGVGKTTMSVALAQTLAGVGKRAKVLLIDLDAQANASFWLCGYANLTAAIDSGRTVDCFLEDAIVFGKEVNLKERVRPAKAMAEQLFVIPSSPNLRIVERELIVFLSRRHRNLLEVERVASDLLE
;
A
#
# COMPACT_ATOMS: atom_id res chain seq x y z
N MET A 1 3.75 -11.46 18.21
CA MET A 1 4.15 -10.04 18.40
C MET A 1 3.55 -9.27 17.23
N ALA A 2 2.84 -8.17 17.46
CA ALA A 2 2.22 -7.37 16.40
C ALA A 2 3.28 -6.59 15.60
N ALA A 3 3.03 -6.32 14.32
CA ALA A 3 3.92 -5.51 13.49
C ALA A 3 3.91 -4.05 13.95
N LYS A 4 5.07 -3.38 13.95
CA LYS A 4 5.16 -1.94 14.22
C LYS A 4 4.83 -1.16 12.95
N ILE A 5 3.77 -0.36 12.99
CA ILE A 5 3.30 0.45 11.84
C ILE A 5 3.95 1.83 11.89
N ILE A 6 4.51 2.27 10.77
CA ILE A 6 5.08 3.62 10.58
C ILE A 6 4.41 4.24 9.35
N CYS A 7 3.76 5.38 9.52
CA CYS A 7 3.13 6.12 8.43
C CYS A 7 3.96 7.38 8.11
N VAL A 8 4.25 7.59 6.83
CA VAL A 8 4.91 8.80 6.33
C VAL A 8 3.92 9.58 5.48
N ALA A 9 3.30 10.60 6.06
CA ALA A 9 2.27 11.41 5.43
C ALA A 9 2.62 12.90 5.47
N ASN A 10 2.39 13.60 4.35
CA ASN A 10 2.52 15.05 4.23
C ASN A 10 1.74 15.53 3.00
N MET A 11 0.90 16.55 3.17
CA MET A 11 0.05 17.10 2.11
C MET A 11 0.83 17.85 1.02
N LYS A 12 2.06 18.30 1.30
CA LYS A 12 2.90 19.01 0.33
C LYS A 12 3.61 18.02 -0.60
N GLY A 13 3.52 18.26 -1.91
CA GLY A 13 4.30 17.54 -2.93
C GLY A 13 5.80 17.86 -2.85
N GLY A 14 6.67 16.93 -3.29
CA GLY A 14 8.10 17.19 -3.42
C GLY A 14 8.91 17.29 -2.10
N VAL A 15 8.33 16.95 -0.95
CA VAL A 15 9.01 17.01 0.37
C VAL A 15 9.80 15.75 0.75
N GLY A 16 10.00 14.83 -0.20
CA GLY A 16 10.81 13.62 0.01
C GLY A 16 10.10 12.46 0.72
N LYS A 17 8.76 12.45 0.83
CA LYS A 17 7.99 11.35 1.46
C LYS A 17 8.40 9.97 0.93
N THR A 18 8.30 9.78 -0.38
CA THR A 18 8.64 8.52 -1.06
C THR A 18 10.08 8.12 -0.81
N THR A 19 11.00 9.07 -0.97
CA THR A 19 12.43 8.86 -0.74
C THR A 19 12.71 8.41 0.69
N MET A 20 12.12 9.09 1.68
CA MET A 20 12.24 8.75 3.09
C MET A 20 11.64 7.38 3.40
N SER A 21 10.44 7.07 2.88
CA SER A 21 9.80 5.77 3.08
C SER A 21 10.63 4.61 2.53
N VAL A 22 11.16 4.76 1.31
CA VAL A 22 12.00 3.71 0.68
C VAL A 22 13.32 3.57 1.43
N ALA A 23 14.00 4.67 1.74
CA ALA A 23 15.26 4.64 2.47
C ALA A 23 15.08 4.00 3.86
N LEU A 24 14.07 4.43 4.61
CA LEU A 24 13.75 3.85 5.91
C LEU A 24 13.50 2.35 5.82
N ALA A 25 12.69 1.91 4.85
CA ALA A 25 12.37 0.50 4.68
C ALA A 25 13.61 -0.34 4.33
N GLN A 26 14.47 0.15 3.44
CA GLN A 26 15.74 -0.51 3.08
C GLN A 26 16.70 -0.57 4.26
N THR A 27 16.88 0.53 5.00
CA THR A 27 17.74 0.56 6.19
C THR A 27 17.24 -0.39 7.26
N LEU A 28 15.94 -0.40 7.56
CA LEU A 28 15.36 -1.31 8.55
C LEU A 28 15.53 -2.78 8.15
N ALA A 29 15.32 -3.11 6.86
CA ALA A 29 15.52 -4.46 6.36
C ALA A 29 17.01 -4.88 6.35
N GLY A 30 17.93 -3.94 6.13
CA GLY A 30 19.37 -4.20 6.03
C GLY A 30 20.11 -4.27 7.38
N VAL A 31 19.79 -3.39 8.33
CA VAL A 31 20.52 -3.28 9.62
C VAL A 31 20.28 -4.48 10.54
N GLY A 32 19.14 -5.17 10.38
CA GLY A 32 18.73 -6.22 11.32
C GLY A 32 18.96 -7.68 10.91
N LYS A 33 19.16 -8.01 9.63
CA LYS A 33 19.10 -9.37 9.01
C LYS A 33 17.94 -10.30 9.46
N ARG A 34 17.05 -9.84 10.35
CA ARG A 34 15.93 -10.56 10.97
C ARG A 34 14.62 -9.76 10.92
N ALA A 35 14.68 -8.48 10.56
CA ALA A 35 13.51 -7.63 10.47
C ALA A 35 12.88 -7.76 9.07
N LYS A 36 11.72 -8.43 9.01
CA LYS A 36 10.86 -8.41 7.82
C LYS A 36 10.16 -7.05 7.75
N VAL A 37 10.36 -6.34 6.64
CA VAL A 37 9.78 -5.02 6.41
C VAL A 37 8.82 -5.11 5.22
N LEU A 38 7.63 -4.53 5.38
CA LEU A 38 6.66 -4.39 4.32
C LEU A 38 6.42 -2.89 4.09
N LEU A 39 6.71 -2.42 2.88
CA LEU A 39 6.31 -1.08 2.42
C LEU A 39 4.97 -1.20 1.68
N ILE A 40 3.97 -0.43 2.10
CA ILE A 40 2.71 -0.30 1.38
C ILE A 40 2.73 1.07 0.70
N ASP A 41 2.72 1.09 -0.63
CA ASP A 41 2.66 2.35 -1.38
C ASP A 41 1.19 2.77 -1.48
N LEU A 42 0.83 3.91 -0.89
CA LEU A 42 -0.52 4.49 -0.94
C LEU A 42 -0.50 5.82 -1.71
N ASP A 43 0.38 5.95 -2.70
CA ASP A 43 0.43 7.09 -3.60
C ASP A 43 0.11 6.62 -5.02
N ALA A 44 -0.89 7.23 -5.66
CA ALA A 44 -1.26 6.88 -7.02
C ALA A 44 -0.19 7.22 -8.08
N GLN A 45 0.87 7.97 -7.71
CA GLN A 45 2.05 8.11 -8.56
C GLN A 45 2.95 6.88 -8.57
N ALA A 46 2.75 5.93 -7.64
CA ALA A 46 3.43 4.64 -7.60
C ALA A 46 4.98 4.75 -7.63
N ASN A 47 5.55 5.86 -7.13
CA ASN A 47 6.99 6.09 -7.22
C ASN A 47 7.79 5.09 -6.35
N ALA A 48 7.30 4.78 -5.14
CA ALA A 48 7.95 3.77 -4.30
C ALA A 48 7.81 2.38 -4.93
N SER A 49 6.64 2.09 -5.48
CA SER A 49 6.37 0.86 -6.23
C SER A 49 7.30 0.70 -7.42
N PHE A 50 7.53 1.74 -8.21
CA PHE A 50 8.46 1.69 -9.34
C PHE A 50 9.90 1.44 -8.88
N TRP A 51 10.35 2.14 -7.84
CA TRP A 51 11.70 1.93 -7.27
C TRP A 51 11.89 0.52 -6.72
N LEU A 52 10.90 -0.03 -6.02
CA LEU A 52 11.03 -1.30 -5.31
C LEU A 52 10.59 -2.51 -6.14
N CYS A 53 9.76 -2.39 -7.16
CA CYS A 53 9.39 -3.52 -8.03
C CYS A 53 10.24 -3.55 -9.30
N GLY A 54 10.62 -2.38 -9.82
CA GLY A 54 11.04 -2.21 -11.21
C GLY A 54 9.86 -2.31 -12.19
N TYR A 55 10.07 -1.81 -13.42
CA TYR A 55 9.00 -1.65 -14.41
C TYR A 55 8.25 -2.96 -14.70
N ALA A 56 8.95 -4.03 -15.08
CA ALA A 56 8.33 -5.29 -15.47
C ALA A 56 7.49 -5.93 -14.36
N ASN A 57 7.99 -5.95 -13.12
CA ASN A 57 7.26 -6.54 -12.00
C ASN A 57 6.10 -5.65 -11.55
N LEU A 58 6.23 -4.33 -11.65
CA LEU A 58 5.13 -3.41 -11.37
C LEU A 58 4.01 -3.59 -12.39
N THR A 59 4.32 -3.63 -13.69
CA THR A 59 3.35 -3.92 -14.74
C THR A 59 2.65 -5.25 -14.51
N ALA A 60 3.39 -6.32 -14.24
CA ALA A 60 2.79 -7.62 -13.94
C ALA A 60 1.89 -7.58 -12.69
N ALA A 61 2.24 -6.80 -11.66
CA ALA A 61 1.40 -6.62 -10.48
C ALA A 61 0.11 -5.88 -10.79
N ILE A 62 0.17 -4.83 -11.62
CA ILE A 62 -1.00 -4.08 -12.09
C ILE A 62 -1.92 -4.99 -12.92
N ASP A 63 -1.38 -5.66 -13.93
CA ASP A 63 -2.14 -6.50 -14.86
C ASP A 63 -2.83 -7.68 -14.16
N SER A 64 -2.24 -8.16 -13.04
CA SER A 64 -2.81 -9.24 -12.23
C SER A 64 -3.67 -8.77 -11.06
N GLY A 65 -3.95 -7.48 -10.94
CA GLY A 65 -4.78 -6.92 -9.85
C GLY A 65 -4.15 -7.03 -8.45
N ARG A 66 -2.82 -7.09 -8.39
CA ARG A 66 -2.05 -7.34 -7.16
C ARG A 66 -1.49 -6.06 -6.55
N THR A 67 -2.22 -4.96 -6.68
CA THR A 67 -1.89 -3.64 -6.14
C THR A 67 -2.84 -3.27 -4.99
N VAL A 68 -2.46 -2.25 -4.20
CA VAL A 68 -3.25 -1.79 -3.05
C VAL A 68 -4.60 -1.21 -3.48
N ASP A 69 -4.68 -0.56 -4.63
CA ASP A 69 -5.92 -0.03 -5.17
C ASP A 69 -6.93 -1.14 -5.45
N CYS A 70 -6.51 -2.24 -6.08
CA CYS A 70 -7.36 -3.41 -6.26
C CYS A 70 -7.80 -4.03 -4.92
N PHE A 71 -6.97 -3.99 -3.87
CA PHE A 71 -7.40 -4.40 -2.52
C PHE A 71 -8.53 -3.55 -1.99
N LEU A 72 -8.34 -2.23 -2.02
CA LEU A 72 -9.32 -1.30 -1.49
C LEU A 72 -10.62 -1.38 -2.28
N GLU A 73 -10.55 -1.51 -3.59
CA GLU A 73 -11.71 -1.68 -4.46
C GLU A 73 -12.45 -2.99 -4.16
N ASP A 74 -11.76 -4.13 -4.18
CA ASP A 74 -12.38 -5.43 -3.89
C ASP A 74 -12.98 -5.49 -2.48
N ALA A 75 -12.24 -5.06 -1.47
CA ALA A 75 -12.66 -5.16 -0.07
C ALA A 75 -13.76 -4.15 0.27
N ILE A 76 -13.58 -2.88 -0.08
CA ILE A 76 -14.41 -1.79 0.44
C ILE A 76 -15.55 -1.45 -0.54
N VAL A 77 -15.24 -1.38 -1.84
CA VAL A 77 -16.25 -1.00 -2.85
C VAL A 77 -17.15 -2.19 -3.18
N PHE A 78 -16.56 -3.36 -3.42
CA PHE A 78 -17.30 -4.57 -3.78
C PHE A 78 -17.67 -5.48 -2.59
N GLY A 79 -17.07 -5.27 -1.41
CA GLY A 79 -17.37 -6.09 -0.23
C GLY A 79 -16.92 -7.55 -0.36
N LYS A 80 -15.90 -7.82 -1.18
CA LYS A 80 -15.35 -9.17 -1.37
C LYS A 80 -14.43 -9.52 -0.21
N GLU A 81 -14.43 -10.79 0.17
CA GLU A 81 -13.40 -11.34 1.04
C GLU A 81 -12.08 -11.44 0.26
N VAL A 82 -11.08 -10.66 0.67
CA VAL A 82 -9.79 -10.60 -0.02
C VAL A 82 -8.62 -10.65 0.93
N ASN A 83 -7.60 -11.43 0.58
CA ASN A 83 -6.41 -11.59 1.39
C ASN A 83 -5.32 -10.60 0.96
N LEU A 84 -4.93 -9.69 1.85
CA LEU A 84 -3.88 -8.71 1.58
C LEU A 84 -2.52 -9.38 1.27
N LYS A 85 -2.25 -10.57 1.83
CA LYS A 85 -0.99 -11.31 1.63
C LYS A 85 -0.75 -11.67 0.17
N GLU A 86 -1.81 -11.86 -0.61
CA GLU A 86 -1.72 -12.18 -2.04
C GLU A 86 -1.13 -11.03 -2.87
N ARG A 87 -1.09 -9.82 -2.32
CA ARG A 87 -0.57 -8.62 -2.98
C ARG A 87 0.87 -8.31 -2.59
N VAL A 88 1.41 -9.03 -1.61
CA VAL A 88 2.80 -8.85 -1.17
C VAL A 88 3.77 -9.35 -2.25
N ARG A 89 4.76 -8.51 -2.58
CA ARG A 89 5.80 -8.79 -3.57
C ARG A 89 7.19 -8.63 -2.93
N PRO A 90 8.19 -9.42 -3.35
CA PRO A 90 9.58 -9.14 -2.97
C PRO A 90 10.01 -7.80 -3.57
N ALA A 91 10.72 -6.99 -2.79
CA ALA A 91 11.30 -5.76 -3.29
C ALA A 91 12.66 -6.02 -3.94
N LYS A 92 12.93 -5.32 -5.03
CA LYS A 92 14.26 -5.12 -5.62
C LYS A 92 15.09 -4.25 -4.69
N ALA A 93 15.70 -4.86 -3.69
CA ALA A 93 16.59 -4.22 -2.74
C ALA A 93 17.76 -5.15 -2.38
N MET A 94 18.82 -4.60 -1.79
CA MET A 94 19.95 -5.40 -1.30
C MET A 94 19.55 -6.34 -0.15
N ALA A 95 18.49 -6.00 0.59
CA ALA A 95 17.98 -6.80 1.69
C ALA A 95 16.82 -7.71 1.22
N GLU A 96 16.99 -9.02 1.35
CA GLU A 96 15.99 -10.04 0.98
C GLU A 96 14.71 -9.99 1.84
N GLN A 97 14.75 -9.30 2.98
CA GLN A 97 13.63 -9.20 3.92
C GLN A 97 12.75 -7.96 3.70
N LEU A 98 12.92 -7.26 2.57
CA LEU A 98 12.06 -6.16 2.17
C LEU A 98 11.00 -6.61 1.18
N PHE A 99 9.75 -6.32 1.50
CA PHE A 99 8.58 -6.58 0.69
C PHE A 99 7.84 -5.29 0.38
N VAL A 100 7.04 -5.33 -0.67
CA VAL A 100 6.21 -4.20 -1.11
C VAL A 100 4.81 -4.67 -1.49
N ILE A 101 3.80 -3.91 -1.12
CA ILE A 101 2.50 -3.93 -1.79
C ILE A 101 2.46 -2.69 -2.68
N PRO A 102 2.48 -2.87 -4.02
CA PRO A 102 2.57 -1.75 -4.94
C PRO A 102 1.24 -1.00 -5.06
N SER A 103 1.34 0.25 -5.48
CA SER A 103 0.24 1.10 -5.92
C SER A 103 0.18 1.15 -7.45
N SER A 104 -0.93 1.61 -7.98
CA SER A 104 -1.10 1.96 -9.39
C SER A 104 -1.77 3.33 -9.56
N PRO A 105 -1.70 3.94 -10.76
CA PRO A 105 -2.48 5.15 -11.08
C PRO A 105 -4.00 5.01 -10.86
N ASN A 106 -4.54 3.79 -10.90
CA ASN A 106 -5.95 3.51 -10.64
C ASN A 106 -6.36 3.85 -9.20
N LEU A 107 -5.40 3.96 -8.25
CA LEU A 107 -5.69 4.39 -6.89
C LEU A 107 -6.42 5.74 -6.83
N ARG A 108 -6.18 6.67 -7.76
CA ARG A 108 -6.94 7.95 -7.81
C ARG A 108 -8.43 7.74 -8.06
N ILE A 109 -8.78 6.73 -8.85
CA ILE A 109 -10.17 6.42 -9.20
C ILE A 109 -10.82 5.79 -7.97
N VAL A 110 -10.15 4.81 -7.36
CA VAL A 110 -10.60 4.14 -6.14
C VAL A 110 -10.79 5.15 -5.00
N GLU A 111 -9.85 6.07 -4.78
CA GLU A 111 -9.98 7.15 -3.79
C GLU A 111 -11.26 7.98 -3.98
N ARG A 112 -11.55 8.38 -5.23
CA ARG A 112 -12.78 9.13 -5.55
C ARG A 112 -14.03 8.29 -5.29
N GLU A 113 -14.02 7.02 -5.67
CA GLU A 113 -15.15 6.11 -5.46
C GLU A 113 -15.40 5.83 -3.99
N LEU A 114 -14.35 5.66 -3.19
CA LEU A 114 -14.43 5.54 -1.74
C LEU A 114 -15.07 6.78 -1.11
N ILE A 115 -14.64 7.98 -1.51
CA ILE A 115 -15.24 9.24 -1.02
C ILE A 115 -16.73 9.30 -1.33
N VAL A 116 -17.13 8.96 -2.57
CA VAL A 116 -18.55 8.96 -2.99
C VAL A 116 -19.34 7.90 -2.22
N PHE A 117 -18.80 6.69 -2.10
CA PHE A 117 -19.41 5.57 -1.37
C PHE A 117 -19.67 5.91 0.09
N LEU A 118 -18.69 6.50 0.77
CA LEU A 118 -18.79 6.90 2.17
C LEU A 118 -19.78 8.06 2.34
N SER A 119 -19.69 9.08 1.48
CA SER A 119 -20.58 10.25 1.52
C SER A 119 -22.05 9.85 1.34
N ARG A 120 -22.36 8.93 0.42
CA ARG A 120 -23.72 8.43 0.18
C ARG A 120 -24.31 7.65 1.37
N ARG A 121 -23.46 7.08 2.22
CA ARG A 121 -23.88 6.36 3.43
C ARG A 121 -23.87 7.26 4.67
N HIS A 122 -23.65 8.57 4.51
CA HIS A 122 -23.43 9.51 5.61
C HIS A 122 -22.30 9.07 6.56
N ARG A 123 -21.33 8.33 6.02
CA ARG A 123 -20.16 7.83 6.74
C ARG A 123 -19.05 8.87 6.70
N ASN A 124 -18.30 8.99 7.79
CA ASN A 124 -17.06 9.77 7.82
C ASN A 124 -15.83 8.84 7.82
N LEU A 125 -14.63 9.41 7.75
CA LEU A 125 -13.38 8.62 7.69
C LEU A 125 -13.19 7.70 8.91
N LEU A 126 -13.78 8.00 10.08
CA LEU A 126 -13.69 7.15 11.28
C LEU A 126 -14.46 5.83 11.11
N GLU A 127 -15.45 5.77 10.21
CA GLU A 127 -16.11 4.50 9.90
C GLU A 127 -15.33 3.65 8.91
N VAL A 128 -14.40 4.23 8.14
CA VAL A 128 -13.43 3.45 7.35
C VAL A 128 -12.52 2.68 8.29
N GLU A 129 -12.11 3.28 9.42
CA GLU A 129 -11.33 2.59 10.46
C GLU A 129 -12.10 1.42 11.06
N ARG A 130 -13.42 1.56 11.28
CA ARG A 130 -14.28 0.45 11.71
C ARG A 130 -14.36 -0.67 10.67
N VAL A 131 -14.68 -0.33 9.42
CA VAL A 131 -14.76 -1.31 8.32
C VAL A 131 -13.41 -1.99 8.09
N ALA A 132 -12.30 -1.27 8.21
CA ALA A 132 -10.95 -1.83 8.12
C ALA A 132 -10.60 -2.69 9.34
N SER A 133 -11.09 -2.37 10.53
CA SER A 133 -10.91 -3.19 11.73
C SER A 133 -11.67 -4.52 11.61
N ASP A 134 -12.90 -4.49 11.09
CA ASP A 134 -13.71 -5.69 10.82
C ASP A 134 -13.08 -6.61 9.75
N LEU A 135 -12.26 -6.05 8.84
CA LEU A 135 -11.50 -6.80 7.83
C LEU A 135 -10.17 -7.39 8.37
N LEU A 136 -9.74 -6.98 9.57
CA LEU A 136 -8.48 -7.41 10.19
C LEU A 136 -8.69 -8.39 11.36
N GLU A 137 -9.94 -8.60 11.79
CA GLU A 137 -10.37 -9.69 12.68
C GLU A 137 -10.73 -10.96 11.88
#